data_AF-A0A2M7I034-F1
#
_entry.id   AF-A0A2M7I034-F1
#
_cell.length_a   1.000
_cell.length_b   1.000
_cell.length_c   1.000
_cell.angle_alpha   90.00
_cell.angle_beta   90.00
_cell.angle_gamma   90.00
#
_symmetry.space_group_name_H-M   'P 1'
#
loop_
_entity.id
_entity.type
_entity.pdbx_description
1 polymer ?
#
loop_
_entity_poly.entity_id
_entity_poly.type
_entity_poly.pdbx_seq_one_letter_code
_entity_poly.pdbx_strand_id
1 'polypeptide(L)'
;MKYFADSIVFSYSQIFFCNRRWFGYLALLSTFIIPEMGALGLLGVIISNSLALYLKFDKEKIRDGFYGFNGILFGVAASYYFQLTPFVVSLVVIFLIIIFFISAVLENYLYISFNLPGLSLPFILTLYIFFIFITNFNVIYYKDLNFIDYSFTANLPDYIQYYFKSFSLILFQSSTLTGIILVIGILLFSRVMFINSIIAFAINYIFVSLIFSTPSENLIILTSFNTILTSFALGGSLVILSRKTTILMILSSIMIIVFTGFFIKFLSNY
;
A
#
# COMPACT_ATOMS: atom_id res chain seq x y z
N MET A 1 -13.52 23.17 6.07
CA MET A 1 -12.05 23.03 6.04
C MET A 1 -11.54 21.93 6.97
N LYS A 2 -11.71 22.03 8.31
CA LYS A 2 -11.22 21.01 9.27
C LYS A 2 -11.69 19.57 8.97
N TYR A 3 -12.96 19.40 8.62
CA TYR A 3 -13.54 18.10 8.27
C TYR A 3 -12.84 17.43 7.07
N PHE A 4 -12.58 18.19 6.01
CA PHE A 4 -11.95 17.64 4.79
C PHE A 4 -10.46 17.36 4.98
N ALA A 5 -9.77 18.19 5.79
CA ALA A 5 -8.41 17.90 6.19
C ALA A 5 -8.35 16.60 7.03
N ASP A 6 -9.31 16.40 7.95
CA ASP A 6 -9.42 15.15 8.70
C ASP A 6 -9.60 13.95 7.75
N SER A 7 -10.52 14.02 6.77
CA SER A 7 -10.74 12.91 5.83
C SER A 7 -9.48 12.53 5.05
N ILE A 8 -8.66 13.52 4.64
CA ILE A 8 -7.38 13.27 3.99
C ILE A 8 -6.42 12.52 4.92
N VAL A 9 -6.22 13.04 6.13
CA VAL A 9 -5.25 12.48 7.09
C VAL A 9 -5.66 11.09 7.54
N PHE A 10 -6.94 10.85 7.80
CA PHE A 10 -7.43 9.52 8.16
C PHE A 10 -7.31 8.54 6.99
N SER A 11 -7.48 8.95 5.73
CA SER A 11 -7.23 8.06 4.58
C SER A 11 -5.79 7.54 4.53
N TYR A 12 -4.78 8.38 4.84
CA TYR A 12 -3.40 7.91 4.95
C TYR A 12 -3.21 6.92 6.12
N SER A 13 -3.89 7.16 7.24
CA SER A 13 -3.85 6.27 8.40
C SER A 13 -4.48 4.90 8.12
N GLN A 14 -5.57 4.86 7.34
CA GLN A 14 -6.30 3.64 7.00
C GLN A 14 -5.46 2.64 6.19
N ILE A 15 -4.47 3.10 5.41
CA ILE A 15 -3.55 2.20 4.68
C ILE A 15 -2.88 1.18 5.62
N PHE A 16 -2.65 1.57 6.87
CA PHE A 16 -2.01 0.76 7.89
C PHE A 16 -2.99 0.24 8.94
N PHE A 17 -4.30 0.28 8.69
CA PHE A 17 -5.33 -0.05 9.69
C PHE A 17 -5.25 0.80 10.96
N CYS A 18 -4.63 1.98 10.87
CA CYS A 18 -4.49 2.90 11.98
C CYS A 18 -5.66 3.90 11.97
N ASN A 19 -6.14 4.32 13.14
CA ASN A 19 -7.17 5.36 13.25
C ASN A 19 -6.72 6.54 14.13
N ARG A 20 -5.60 7.18 13.78
CA ARG A 20 -5.05 8.33 14.53
C ARG A 20 -4.53 9.41 13.59
N ARG A 21 -4.93 10.66 13.86
CA ARG A 21 -4.50 11.83 13.07
C ARG A 21 -2.99 11.97 12.95
N TRP A 22 -2.26 11.82 14.06
CA TRP A 22 -0.80 11.98 14.04
C TRP A 22 -0.13 10.94 13.15
N PHE A 23 -0.66 9.70 13.12
CA PHE A 23 -0.14 8.64 12.28
C PHE A 23 -0.43 8.93 10.80
N GLY A 24 -1.63 9.43 10.50
CA GLY A 24 -1.98 9.91 9.16
C GLY A 24 -1.05 11.02 8.66
N TYR A 25 -0.69 11.99 9.50
CA TYR A 25 0.29 13.01 9.15
C TYR A 25 1.68 12.42 8.91
N LEU A 26 2.11 11.47 9.75
CA LEU A 26 3.39 10.79 9.58
C LEU A 26 3.43 10.04 8.24
N ALA A 27 2.38 9.30 7.90
CA ALA A 27 2.26 8.58 6.63
C ALA A 27 2.17 9.54 5.42
N LEU A 28 1.41 10.64 5.52
CA LEU A 28 1.37 11.66 4.48
C LEU A 28 2.75 12.28 4.26
N LEU A 29 3.41 12.77 5.32
CA LEU A 29 4.70 13.42 5.21
C LEU A 29 5.80 12.46 4.72
N SER A 30 5.75 11.18 5.08
CA SER A 30 6.72 10.20 4.58
C SER A 30 6.62 9.98 3.08
N THR A 31 5.43 10.15 2.47
CA THR A 31 5.31 10.10 1.00
C THR A 31 6.00 11.26 0.28
N PHE A 32 6.25 12.38 0.96
CA PHE A 32 6.96 13.55 0.42
C PHE A 32 8.49 13.43 0.50
N ILE A 33 9.04 12.31 1.00
CA ILE A 33 10.47 12.00 0.82
C ILE A 33 10.81 11.96 -0.66
N ILE A 34 9.88 11.46 -1.49
CA ILE A 34 9.89 11.62 -2.94
C ILE A 34 8.71 12.53 -3.31
N PRO A 35 8.93 13.84 -3.55
CA PRO A 35 7.85 14.82 -3.66
C PRO A 35 6.78 14.50 -4.70
N GLU A 36 7.17 13.93 -5.84
CA GLU A 36 6.25 13.50 -6.91
C GLU A 36 5.23 12.46 -6.40
N MET A 37 5.68 11.48 -5.63
CA MET A 37 4.81 10.44 -5.08
C MET A 37 3.86 11.04 -4.03
N GLY A 38 4.37 11.89 -3.14
CA GLY A 38 3.54 12.60 -2.17
C GLY A 38 2.46 13.47 -2.81
N ALA A 39 2.82 14.19 -3.89
CA ALA A 39 1.88 15.02 -4.64
C ALA A 39 0.78 14.20 -5.32
N LEU A 40 1.12 13.09 -5.98
CA LEU A 40 0.15 12.23 -6.65
C LEU A 40 -0.73 11.46 -5.66
N GLY A 41 -0.18 11.00 -4.52
CA GLY A 41 -0.97 10.41 -3.44
C GLY A 41 -1.97 11.39 -2.84
N LEU A 42 -1.53 12.64 -2.61
CA LEU A 42 -2.39 13.71 -2.10
C LEU A 42 -3.48 14.09 -3.11
N LEU A 43 -3.14 14.14 -4.41
CA LEU A 43 -4.11 14.35 -5.47
C LEU A 43 -5.18 13.23 -5.49
N GLY A 44 -4.74 11.98 -5.32
CA GLY A 44 -5.61 10.82 -5.26
C GLY A 44 -6.68 10.93 -4.18
N VAL A 45 -6.27 11.19 -2.93
CA VAL A 45 -7.23 11.35 -1.82
C VAL A 45 -8.12 12.58 -1.97
N ILE A 46 -7.59 13.69 -2.50
CA ILE A 46 -8.41 14.89 -2.75
C ILE A 46 -9.51 14.57 -3.75
N ILE A 47 -9.20 13.91 -4.86
CA ILE A 47 -10.19 13.54 -5.88
C ILE A 47 -11.22 12.57 -5.30
N SER A 48 -10.77 11.47 -4.66
CA SER A 48 -11.68 10.47 -4.10
C SER A 48 -12.62 11.04 -3.03
N ASN A 49 -12.10 11.82 -2.07
CA ASN A 49 -12.93 12.42 -1.02
C ASN A 49 -13.84 13.53 -1.56
N SER A 50 -13.41 14.28 -2.58
CA SER A 50 -14.24 15.30 -3.23
C SER A 50 -15.41 14.67 -3.98
N LEU A 51 -15.17 13.58 -4.71
CA LEU A 51 -16.23 12.81 -5.38
C LEU A 51 -17.21 12.23 -4.37
N ALA A 52 -16.71 11.64 -3.27
CA ALA A 52 -17.56 11.13 -2.20
C ALA A 52 -18.48 12.21 -1.62
N LEU A 53 -17.94 13.41 -1.36
CA LEU A 53 -18.72 14.55 -0.86
C LEU A 53 -19.73 15.07 -1.87
N TYR A 54 -19.30 15.25 -3.12
CA TYR A 54 -20.14 15.73 -4.20
C TYR A 54 -21.35 14.81 -4.45
N LEU A 55 -21.11 13.49 -4.41
CA LEU A 55 -22.13 12.46 -4.58
C LEU A 55 -22.89 12.11 -3.29
N LYS A 56 -22.64 12.84 -2.19
CA LYS A 56 -23.34 12.71 -0.90
C LYS A 56 -23.23 11.32 -0.26
N PHE A 57 -22.07 10.68 -0.37
CA PHE A 57 -21.75 9.48 0.41
C PHE A 57 -21.73 9.79 1.91
N ASP A 58 -21.72 8.73 2.72
CA ASP A 58 -21.75 8.82 4.18
C ASP A 58 -20.59 9.68 4.72
N LYS A 59 -20.93 10.72 5.48
CA LYS A 59 -19.96 11.70 5.98
C LYS A 59 -19.03 11.15 7.05
N GLU A 60 -19.43 10.15 7.82
CA GLU A 60 -18.57 9.51 8.81
C GLU A 60 -17.55 8.63 8.10
N LYS A 61 -17.99 7.82 7.13
CA LYS A 61 -17.07 7.02 6.29
C LYS A 61 -16.06 7.89 5.55
N ILE A 62 -16.48 9.02 4.99
CA ILE A 62 -15.56 9.98 4.35
C ILE A 62 -14.54 10.49 5.37
N ARG A 63 -14.98 10.94 6.56
CA ARG A 63 -14.09 11.47 7.59
C ARG A 63 -13.09 10.44 8.11
N ASP A 64 -13.53 9.18 8.24
CA ASP A 64 -12.69 8.08 8.71
C ASP A 64 -11.73 7.57 7.62
N GLY A 65 -11.77 8.18 6.44
CA GLY A 65 -10.82 7.97 5.36
C GLY A 65 -11.15 6.79 4.45
N PHE A 66 -12.34 6.18 4.61
CA PHE A 66 -12.79 4.96 3.95
C PHE A 66 -12.66 5.02 2.42
N TYR A 67 -13.12 6.12 1.80
CA TYR A 67 -13.13 6.26 0.34
C TYR A 67 -11.80 6.74 -0.26
N GLY A 68 -10.85 7.20 0.55
CA GLY A 68 -9.68 7.93 0.05
C GLY A 68 -8.42 7.09 -0.13
N PHE A 69 -8.22 6.03 0.67
CA PHE A 69 -6.92 5.33 0.71
C PHE A 69 -6.59 4.58 -0.58
N ASN A 70 -7.59 4.00 -1.27
CA ASN A 70 -7.40 3.37 -2.57
C ASN A 70 -6.92 4.39 -3.62
N GLY A 71 -7.45 5.62 -3.61
CA GLY A 71 -6.98 6.72 -4.44
C GLY A 71 -5.54 7.15 -4.15
N ILE A 72 -5.13 7.17 -2.86
CA ILE A 72 -3.74 7.42 -2.47
C ILE A 72 -2.83 6.38 -3.12
N LEU A 73 -3.12 5.09 -2.91
CA LEU A 73 -2.31 3.98 -3.41
C LEU A 73 -2.16 4.03 -4.93
N PHE A 74 -3.23 4.35 -5.65
CA PHE A 74 -3.17 4.52 -7.11
C PHE A 74 -2.27 5.68 -7.53
N GLY A 75 -2.41 6.85 -6.89
CA GLY A 75 -1.57 8.00 -7.18
C GLY A 75 -0.08 7.74 -6.94
N VAL A 76 0.27 7.20 -5.76
CA VAL A 76 1.68 6.89 -5.45
C VAL A 76 2.23 5.80 -6.37
N ALA A 77 1.44 4.77 -6.70
CA ALA A 77 1.87 3.71 -7.62
C ALA A 77 2.12 4.24 -9.02
N ALA A 78 1.26 5.12 -9.54
CA ALA A 78 1.47 5.73 -10.85
C ALA A 78 2.79 6.53 -10.90
N SER A 79 3.10 7.29 -9.83
CA SER A 79 4.38 8.01 -9.71
C SER A 79 5.59 7.09 -9.52
N TYR A 80 5.40 5.91 -8.94
CA TYR A 80 6.44 4.91 -8.72
C TYR A 80 6.83 4.18 -10.01
N TYR A 81 5.84 3.73 -10.78
CA TYR A 81 6.09 2.95 -11.99
C TYR A 81 6.41 3.79 -13.22
N PHE A 82 5.89 5.04 -13.33
CA PHE A 82 5.95 5.80 -14.59
C PHE A 82 6.65 7.14 -14.48
N GLN A 83 7.28 7.55 -15.57
CA GLN A 83 7.76 8.91 -15.76
C GLN A 83 6.56 9.86 -15.88
N LEU A 84 6.53 10.90 -15.05
CA LEU A 84 5.40 11.82 -14.99
C LEU A 84 5.51 12.86 -16.11
N THR A 85 4.77 12.63 -17.19
CA THR A 85 4.50 13.63 -18.22
C THR A 85 3.09 14.22 -18.02
N PRO A 86 2.78 15.41 -18.57
CA PRO A 86 1.41 15.95 -18.51
C PRO A 86 0.35 14.96 -19.04
N PHE A 87 0.71 14.16 -20.05
CA PHE A 87 -0.14 13.11 -20.58
C PHE A 87 -0.42 12.00 -19.56
N VAL A 88 0.63 11.45 -18.92
CA VAL A 88 0.47 10.43 -17.87
C VAL A 88 -0.35 10.96 -16.71
N VAL A 89 -0.08 12.19 -16.24
CA VAL A 89 -0.84 12.82 -15.15
C VAL A 89 -2.32 12.97 -15.52
N SER A 90 -2.64 13.33 -16.76
CA SER A 90 -4.03 13.40 -17.22
C SER A 90 -4.75 12.04 -17.16
N LEU A 91 -4.07 10.96 -17.57
CA LEU A 91 -4.61 9.61 -17.46
C LEU A 91 -4.79 9.19 -16.00
N VAL A 92 -3.82 9.53 -15.13
CA VAL A 92 -3.92 9.26 -13.70
C VAL A 92 -5.15 9.93 -13.10
N VAL A 93 -5.45 11.19 -13.43
CA VAL A 93 -6.66 11.89 -12.97
C VAL A 93 -7.93 11.16 -13.41
N ILE A 94 -8.01 10.68 -14.66
CA ILE A 94 -9.14 9.90 -15.16
C ILE A 94 -9.29 8.61 -14.34
N PHE A 95 -8.20 7.88 -14.11
CA PHE A 95 -8.24 6.64 -13.35
C PHE A 95 -8.49 6.84 -11.85
N LEU A 96 -8.17 8.01 -11.29
CA LEU A 96 -8.55 8.38 -9.91
C LEU A 96 -10.07 8.56 -9.74
N ILE A 97 -10.76 8.95 -10.82
CA ILE A 97 -12.22 8.96 -10.84
C ILE A 97 -12.75 7.53 -10.96
N ILE A 98 -12.16 6.71 -11.84
CA ILE A 98 -12.55 5.30 -12.04
C ILE A 98 -12.38 4.49 -10.75
N ILE A 99 -11.23 4.59 -10.08
CA ILE A 99 -10.96 3.85 -8.84
C ILE A 99 -11.95 4.22 -7.74
N PHE A 100 -12.40 5.47 -7.64
CA PHE A 100 -13.42 5.86 -6.67
C PHE A 100 -14.73 5.08 -6.88
N PHE A 101 -15.19 4.94 -8.13
CA PHE A 101 -16.39 4.16 -8.44
C PHE A 101 -16.18 2.66 -8.21
N ILE A 102 -15.03 2.13 -8.60
CA ILE A 102 -14.66 0.73 -8.35
C ILE A 102 -14.64 0.45 -6.84
N SER A 103 -14.03 1.32 -6.03
CA SER A 103 -14.03 1.24 -4.57
C SER A 103 -15.45 1.23 -4.02
N ALA A 104 -16.28 2.22 -4.37
CA ALA A 104 -17.64 2.33 -3.85
C ALA A 104 -18.50 1.08 -4.15
N VAL A 105 -18.39 0.53 -5.36
CA VAL A 105 -19.15 -0.67 -5.77
C VAL A 105 -18.60 -1.93 -5.09
N LEU A 106 -17.30 -2.16 -5.14
CA LEU A 106 -16.69 -3.38 -4.59
C LEU A 106 -16.80 -3.45 -3.08
N GLU A 107 -16.56 -2.33 -2.38
CA GLU A 107 -16.67 -2.28 -0.92
C GLU A 107 -18.10 -2.58 -0.47
N ASN A 108 -19.10 -2.00 -1.16
CA ASN A 108 -20.51 -2.26 -0.85
C ASN A 108 -20.89 -3.73 -1.13
N TYR A 109 -20.47 -4.28 -2.27
CA TYR A 109 -20.77 -5.65 -2.64
C TYR A 109 -20.13 -6.67 -1.70
N LEU A 110 -18.85 -6.50 -1.34
CA LEU A 110 -18.14 -7.39 -0.42
C LEU A 110 -18.73 -7.34 0.99
N TYR A 111 -19.16 -6.15 1.43
CA TYR A 111 -19.83 -5.99 2.71
C TYR A 111 -21.18 -6.72 2.75
N ILE A 112 -22.05 -6.49 1.77
CA ILE A 112 -23.40 -7.06 1.76
C ILE A 112 -23.37 -8.58 1.55
N SER A 113 -22.54 -9.07 0.63
CA SER A 113 -22.56 -10.48 0.22
C SER A 113 -21.74 -11.39 1.13
N PHE A 114 -20.63 -10.88 1.69
CA PHE A 114 -19.66 -11.70 2.43
C PHE A 114 -19.32 -11.17 3.82
N ASN A 115 -19.82 -10.00 4.21
CA ASN A 115 -19.39 -9.29 5.41
C ASN A 115 -17.87 -9.08 5.47
N LEU A 116 -17.27 -8.76 4.31
CA LEU A 116 -15.84 -8.53 4.15
C LEU A 116 -15.54 -7.08 3.76
N PRO A 117 -14.41 -6.51 4.22
CA PRO A 117 -13.95 -5.21 3.74
C PRO A 117 -13.36 -5.32 2.31
N GLY A 118 -13.41 -4.22 1.56
CA GLY A 118 -12.81 -4.14 0.22
C GLY A 118 -11.27 -4.12 0.21
N LEU A 119 -10.65 -3.65 1.31
CA LEU A 119 -9.19 -3.49 1.43
C LEU A 119 -8.61 -2.76 0.20
N SER A 120 -7.40 -3.12 -0.23
CA SER A 120 -6.74 -2.58 -1.42
C SER A 120 -7.15 -3.26 -2.73
N LEU A 121 -8.19 -4.12 -2.73
CA LEU A 121 -8.65 -4.78 -3.95
C LEU A 121 -9.08 -3.79 -5.05
N PRO A 122 -9.82 -2.70 -4.75
CA PRO A 122 -10.14 -1.68 -5.75
C PRO A 122 -8.90 -1.05 -6.38
N PHE A 123 -7.88 -0.76 -5.58
CA PHE A 123 -6.59 -0.27 -6.04
C PHE A 123 -5.90 -1.27 -6.97
N ILE A 124 -5.76 -2.52 -6.57
CA ILE A 124 -5.06 -3.54 -7.37
C ILE A 124 -5.74 -3.75 -8.73
N LEU A 125 -7.07 -3.86 -8.75
CA LEU A 125 -7.82 -4.01 -9.99
C LEU A 125 -7.65 -2.80 -10.91
N THR A 126 -7.76 -1.60 -10.36
CA THR A 126 -7.62 -0.38 -11.17
C THR A 126 -6.19 -0.19 -11.68
N LEU A 127 -5.18 -0.54 -10.89
CA LEU A 127 -3.77 -0.49 -11.28
C LEU A 127 -3.49 -1.42 -12.47
N TYR A 128 -4.01 -2.65 -12.46
CA TYR A 128 -3.80 -3.56 -13.59
C TYR A 128 -4.56 -3.15 -14.84
N ILE A 129 -5.80 -2.65 -14.69
CA ILE A 129 -6.52 -2.04 -15.83
C ILE A 129 -5.70 -0.88 -16.39
N PHE A 130 -5.11 -0.05 -15.52
CA PHE A 130 -4.24 1.05 -15.94
C PHE A 130 -3.00 0.55 -16.68
N PHE A 131 -2.26 -0.42 -16.14
CA PHE A 131 -1.09 -1.03 -16.78
C PHE A 131 -1.42 -1.57 -18.17
N ILE A 132 -2.51 -2.33 -18.31
CA ILE A 132 -2.94 -2.85 -19.62
C ILE A 132 -3.33 -1.70 -20.55
N PHE A 133 -4.07 -0.70 -20.05
CA PHE A 133 -4.53 0.42 -20.85
C PHE A 133 -3.36 1.26 -21.40
N ILE A 134 -2.34 1.52 -20.60
CA ILE A 134 -1.20 2.35 -21.04
C ILE A 134 -0.36 1.67 -22.14
N THR A 135 -0.42 0.34 -22.30
CA THR A 135 0.28 -0.37 -23.39
C THR A 135 -0.19 0.08 -24.79
N ASN A 136 -1.34 0.75 -24.88
CA ASN A 136 -1.82 1.37 -26.12
C ASN A 136 -1.03 2.63 -26.54
N PHE A 137 -0.11 3.12 -25.70
CA PHE A 137 0.65 4.35 -25.96
C PHE A 137 2.16 4.11 -25.95
N ASN A 138 2.82 4.43 -27.06
CA ASN A 138 4.28 4.31 -27.19
C ASN A 138 5.07 5.46 -26.54
N VAL A 139 4.39 6.44 -25.95
CA VAL A 139 4.99 7.66 -25.38
C VAL A 139 5.07 7.64 -23.85
N ILE A 140 4.68 6.52 -23.23
CA ILE A 140 4.71 6.33 -21.77
C ILE A 140 5.93 5.48 -21.43
N TYR A 141 6.77 5.99 -20.53
CA TYR A 141 8.01 5.32 -20.11
C TYR A 141 7.94 4.93 -18.65
N TYR A 142 8.47 3.74 -18.34
CA TYR A 142 8.65 3.26 -16.98
C TYR A 142 9.82 3.97 -16.30
N LYS A 143 9.76 4.10 -14.97
CA LYS A 143 10.88 4.55 -14.13
C LYS A 143 11.75 3.36 -13.72
N ASP A 144 13.03 3.64 -13.48
CA ASP A 144 13.92 2.70 -12.81
C ASP A 144 13.53 2.59 -11.33
N LEU A 145 13.22 1.37 -10.89
CA LEU A 145 12.68 1.09 -9.55
C LEU A 145 13.77 0.94 -8.49
N ASN A 146 14.79 1.79 -8.53
CA ASN A 146 15.92 1.72 -7.61
C ASN A 146 15.58 2.37 -6.27
N PHE A 147 15.97 1.70 -5.18
CA PHE A 147 15.87 2.27 -3.84
C PHE A 147 16.94 3.34 -3.61
N ILE A 148 16.53 4.45 -3.01
CA ILE A 148 17.40 5.49 -2.50
C ILE A 148 17.88 5.05 -1.11
N ASP A 149 19.13 4.60 -1.07
CA ASP A 149 19.84 4.27 0.16
C ASP A 149 20.71 5.45 0.61
N TYR A 150 20.60 5.80 1.89
CA TYR A 150 21.42 6.82 2.52
C TYR A 150 22.68 6.19 3.10
N SER A 151 23.76 6.96 3.27
CA SER A 151 25.03 6.44 3.79
C SER A 151 24.90 5.72 5.14
N PHE A 152 24.02 6.19 6.03
CA PHE A 152 23.76 5.53 7.32
C PHE A 152 22.93 4.25 7.20
N THR A 153 22.13 4.09 6.15
CA THR A 153 21.35 2.85 5.90
C THR A 153 22.13 1.82 5.12
N ALA A 154 23.10 2.24 4.30
CA ALA A 154 23.92 1.37 3.47
C ALA A 154 24.76 0.35 4.26
N ASN A 155 25.11 0.67 5.51
CA ASN A 155 25.89 -0.21 6.38
C ASN A 155 25.04 -1.20 7.20
N LEU A 156 23.71 -1.15 7.08
CA LEU A 156 22.84 -2.09 7.78
C LEU A 156 22.93 -3.49 7.15
N PRO A 157 22.82 -4.57 7.92
CA PRO A 157 22.67 -5.91 7.37
C PRO A 157 21.49 -6.02 6.41
N ASP A 158 21.62 -6.81 5.35
CA ASP A 158 20.62 -6.93 4.26
C ASP A 158 19.21 -7.20 4.78
N TYR A 159 19.04 -8.13 5.73
CA TYR A 159 17.72 -8.45 6.30
C TYR A 159 17.06 -7.25 7.01
N ILE A 160 17.84 -6.35 7.62
CA ILE A 160 17.33 -5.12 8.22
C ILE A 160 16.93 -4.13 7.14
N GLN A 161 17.75 -4.00 6.08
CA GLN A 161 17.41 -3.16 4.94
C GLN A 161 16.12 -3.62 4.26
N TYR A 162 16.00 -4.93 3.98
CA TYR A 162 14.79 -5.50 3.38
C TYR A 162 13.55 -5.28 4.23
N TYR A 163 13.66 -5.33 5.56
CA TYR A 163 12.55 -5.00 6.45
C TYR A 163 12.08 -3.54 6.27
N PHE A 164 13.01 -2.58 6.28
CA PHE A 164 12.66 -1.17 6.07
C PHE A 164 12.15 -0.90 4.64
N LYS A 165 12.80 -1.46 3.61
CA LYS A 165 12.37 -1.36 2.21
C LYS A 165 10.97 -1.97 2.01
N SER A 166 10.64 -3.04 2.73
CA SER A 166 9.28 -3.61 2.72
C SER A 166 8.26 -2.64 3.30
N PHE A 167 8.59 -1.96 4.40
CA PHE A 167 7.71 -0.95 4.98
C PHE A 167 7.49 0.25 4.06
N SER A 168 8.53 0.72 3.38
CA SER A 168 8.39 1.85 2.46
C SER A 168 7.55 1.48 1.23
N LEU A 169 7.65 0.23 0.76
CA LEU A 169 6.88 -0.25 -0.40
C LEU A 169 5.36 -0.32 -0.15
N ILE A 170 4.91 -0.34 1.12
CA ILE A 170 3.47 -0.19 1.46
C ILE A 170 2.89 1.11 0.88
N LEU A 171 3.70 2.18 0.82
CA LEU A 171 3.33 3.47 0.22
C LEU A 171 3.99 3.70 -1.14
N PHE A 172 4.50 2.64 -1.78
CA PHE A 172 5.26 2.72 -3.02
C PHE A 172 6.44 3.70 -2.96
N GLN A 173 7.08 3.81 -1.80
CA GLN A 173 8.27 4.65 -1.62
C GLN A 173 9.54 3.81 -1.81
N SER A 174 10.38 4.21 -2.76
CA SER A 174 11.71 3.63 -2.98
C SER A 174 12.75 4.26 -2.07
N SER A 175 12.48 4.36 -0.76
CA SER A 175 13.44 4.92 0.20
C SER A 175 13.42 4.20 1.54
N THR A 176 14.59 3.73 1.96
CA THR A 176 14.78 3.04 3.24
C THR A 176 14.46 3.95 4.43
N LEU A 177 14.65 5.27 4.29
CA LEU A 177 14.27 6.26 5.31
C LEU A 177 12.76 6.30 5.55
N THR A 178 11.94 6.23 4.49
CA THR A 178 10.48 6.13 4.62
C THR A 178 10.11 4.90 5.44
N GLY A 179 10.78 3.78 5.19
CA GLY A 179 10.60 2.54 5.94
C GLY A 179 10.86 2.70 7.43
N ILE A 180 11.98 3.31 7.80
CA ILE A 180 12.35 3.59 9.20
C ILE A 180 11.29 4.46 9.89
N ILE A 181 10.86 5.54 9.23
CA ILE A 181 9.83 6.46 9.75
C ILE A 181 8.52 5.72 10.00
N LEU A 182 8.08 4.90 9.05
CA LEU A 182 6.85 4.11 9.17
C LEU A 182 6.95 3.06 10.28
N VAL A 183 8.08 2.38 10.41
CA VAL A 183 8.32 1.40 11.48
C VAL A 183 8.25 2.07 12.85
N ILE A 184 8.89 3.23 13.03
CA ILE A 184 8.79 4.02 14.28
C ILE A 184 7.35 4.44 14.52
N GLY A 185 6.66 4.91 13.48
CA GLY A 185 5.23 5.24 13.54
C GLY A 185 4.39 4.08 14.04
N ILE A 186 4.59 2.87 13.49
CA ILE A 186 3.83 1.68 13.90
C ILE A 186 4.17 1.26 15.33
N LEU A 187 5.45 1.33 15.74
CA LEU A 187 5.84 1.04 17.13
C LEU A 187 5.15 1.98 18.13
N LEU A 188 5.07 3.27 17.81
CA LEU A 188 4.41 4.27 18.64
C LEU A 188 2.89 4.13 18.63
N PHE A 189 2.31 3.68 17.52
CA PHE A 189 0.87 3.44 17.41
C PHE A 189 0.44 2.16 18.14
N SER A 190 1.13 1.05 17.89
CA SER A 190 0.82 -0.26 18.46
C SER A 190 2.05 -1.17 18.48
N ARG A 191 2.53 -1.46 19.69
CA ARG A 191 3.60 -2.46 19.93
C ARG A 191 3.23 -3.84 19.39
N VAL A 192 1.94 -4.18 19.41
CA VAL A 192 1.43 -5.46 18.90
C VAL A 192 1.61 -5.53 17.38
N MET A 193 1.22 -4.48 16.65
CA MET A 193 1.43 -4.43 15.19
C MET A 193 2.91 -4.49 14.85
N PHE A 194 3.76 -3.76 15.57
CA PHE A 194 5.20 -3.79 15.38
C PHE A 194 5.80 -5.20 15.59
N ILE A 195 5.39 -5.91 16.64
CA ILE A 195 5.84 -7.30 16.85
C ILE A 195 5.32 -8.21 15.74
N ASN A 196 4.06 -8.05 15.33
CA ASN A 196 3.49 -8.83 14.22
C ASN A 196 4.20 -8.58 12.90
N SER A 197 4.65 -7.35 12.60
CA SER A 197 5.42 -7.08 11.38
C SER A 197 6.79 -7.74 11.40
N ILE A 198 7.48 -7.76 12.55
CA ILE A 198 8.76 -8.46 12.68
C ILE A 198 8.57 -9.97 12.48
N ILE A 199 7.58 -10.56 13.15
CA ILE A 199 7.29 -12.00 13.04
C ILE A 199 6.90 -12.36 11.59
N ALA A 200 6.02 -11.57 10.98
CA ALA A 200 5.58 -11.74 9.59
C ALA A 200 6.74 -11.66 8.60
N PHE A 201 7.60 -10.64 8.75
CA PHE A 201 8.79 -10.49 7.93
C PHE A 201 9.74 -11.68 8.07
N ALA A 202 10.04 -12.10 9.31
CA ALA A 202 10.95 -13.21 9.56
C ALA A 202 10.42 -14.53 8.97
N ILE A 203 9.12 -14.83 9.15
CA ILE A 203 8.47 -16.01 8.56
C ILE A 203 8.56 -15.97 7.04
N ASN A 204 8.22 -14.83 6.43
CA ASN A 204 8.28 -14.68 4.98
C ASN A 204 9.70 -14.85 4.44
N TYR A 205 10.68 -14.20 5.07
CA TYR A 205 12.09 -14.31 4.70
C TYR A 205 12.59 -15.76 4.74
N ILE A 206 12.26 -16.49 5.81
CA ILE A 206 12.60 -17.91 5.95
C ILE A 206 11.92 -18.73 4.83
N PHE A 207 10.61 -18.57 4.61
CA PHE A 207 9.92 -19.36 3.59
C PHE A 207 10.39 -19.07 2.18
N VAL A 208 10.62 -17.79 1.82
CA VAL A 208 11.19 -17.43 0.51
C VAL A 208 12.57 -18.06 0.34
N SER A 209 13.41 -18.02 1.37
CA SER A 209 14.76 -18.60 1.33
C SER A 209 14.78 -20.14 1.31
N LEU A 210 13.72 -20.79 1.79
CA LEU A 210 13.54 -22.24 1.72
C LEU A 210 13.01 -22.70 0.36
N ILE A 211 12.10 -21.91 -0.25
CA ILE A 211 11.46 -22.23 -1.53
C ILE A 211 12.40 -21.91 -2.69
N PHE A 212 13.11 -20.79 -2.62
CA PHE A 212 14.01 -20.31 -3.67
C PHE A 212 15.45 -20.39 -3.16
N SER A 213 16.34 -21.06 -3.91
CA SER A 213 17.75 -21.20 -3.51
C SER A 213 18.52 -19.87 -3.52
N THR A 214 18.16 -18.96 -4.43
CA THR A 214 18.78 -17.63 -4.59
C THR A 214 17.68 -16.58 -4.86
N PRO A 215 16.88 -16.22 -3.84
CA PRO A 215 15.80 -15.25 -4.01
C PRO A 215 16.37 -13.86 -4.31
N SER A 216 15.75 -13.14 -5.25
CA SER A 216 16.11 -11.76 -5.52
C SER A 216 15.65 -10.83 -4.39
N GLU A 217 16.36 -9.73 -4.17
CA GLU A 217 15.97 -8.68 -3.20
C GLU A 217 14.53 -8.23 -3.45
N ASN A 218 14.17 -7.95 -4.71
CA ASN A 218 12.83 -7.52 -5.09
C ASN A 218 11.75 -8.54 -4.69
N LEU A 219 11.99 -9.84 -4.87
CA LEU A 219 11.02 -10.87 -4.48
C LEU A 219 10.83 -10.91 -2.96
N ILE A 220 11.92 -10.82 -2.19
CA ILE A 220 11.87 -10.77 -0.73
C ILE A 220 11.06 -9.55 -0.29
N ILE A 221 11.36 -8.37 -0.80
CA ILE A 221 10.67 -7.13 -0.43
C ILE A 221 9.18 -7.18 -0.82
N LEU A 222 8.86 -7.60 -2.06
CA LEU A 222 7.49 -7.70 -2.57
C LEU A 222 6.62 -8.66 -1.76
N THR A 223 7.14 -9.84 -1.42
CA THR A 223 6.40 -10.81 -0.60
C THR A 223 6.30 -10.35 0.85
N SER A 224 7.33 -9.68 1.36
CA SER A 224 7.40 -9.23 2.74
C SER A 224 6.45 -8.09 3.05
N PHE A 225 6.33 -7.06 2.20
CA PHE A 225 5.39 -5.96 2.47
C PHE A 225 3.94 -6.46 2.48
N ASN A 226 3.57 -7.36 1.55
CA ASN A 226 2.26 -7.98 1.52
C ASN A 226 2.01 -8.81 2.78
N THR A 227 3.02 -9.56 3.25
CA THR A 227 2.90 -10.35 4.48
C THR A 227 2.77 -9.47 5.72
N ILE A 228 3.48 -8.34 5.77
CA ILE A 228 3.37 -7.35 6.86
C ILE A 228 1.96 -6.72 6.90
N LEU A 229 1.42 -6.28 5.77
CA LEU A 229 0.05 -5.73 5.72
C LEU A 229 -0.99 -6.78 6.12
N THR A 230 -0.80 -8.02 5.67
CA THR A 230 -1.69 -9.13 6.02
C THR A 230 -1.62 -9.45 7.52
N SER A 231 -0.45 -9.32 8.15
CA SER A 231 -0.32 -9.51 9.59
C SER A 231 -0.97 -8.38 10.40
N PHE A 232 -1.06 -7.16 9.87
CA PHE A 232 -1.85 -6.09 10.50
C PHE A 232 -3.35 -6.40 10.44
N ALA A 233 -3.84 -6.86 9.29
CA ALA A 233 -5.23 -7.25 9.11
C ALA A 233 -5.61 -8.42 10.04
N LEU A 234 -4.83 -9.49 10.05
CA LEU A 234 -5.13 -10.72 10.80
C LEU A 234 -4.69 -10.68 12.27
N GLY A 235 -3.77 -9.80 12.63
CA GLY A 235 -3.11 -9.74 13.93
C GLY A 235 -3.68 -8.68 14.88
N GLY A 236 -4.99 -8.45 14.85
CA GLY A 236 -5.69 -7.58 15.79
C GLY A 236 -6.56 -6.49 15.18
N SER A 237 -6.53 -6.26 13.86
CA SER A 237 -7.42 -5.31 13.21
C SER A 237 -8.77 -5.92 12.81
N LEU A 238 -8.76 -6.99 12.00
CA LEU A 238 -9.97 -7.67 11.52
C LEU A 238 -10.27 -8.95 12.29
N VAL A 239 -9.23 -9.59 12.83
CA VAL A 239 -9.35 -10.81 13.62
C VAL A 239 -8.75 -10.59 15.00
N ILE A 240 -9.46 -11.04 16.04
CA ILE A 240 -9.02 -10.94 17.43
C ILE A 240 -7.75 -11.79 17.62
N LEU A 241 -6.71 -11.17 18.16
CA LEU A 241 -5.41 -11.81 18.37
C LEU A 241 -5.54 -13.02 19.31
N SER A 242 -5.04 -14.17 18.86
CA SER A 242 -5.00 -15.41 19.64
C SER A 242 -3.89 -16.33 19.14
N ARG A 243 -3.64 -17.47 19.80
CA ARG A 243 -2.68 -18.47 19.28
C ARG A 243 -3.06 -18.99 17.88
N LYS A 244 -4.36 -19.00 17.56
CA LYS A 244 -4.87 -19.43 16.26
C LYS A 244 -4.57 -18.41 15.15
N THR A 245 -4.56 -17.11 15.47
CA THR A 245 -4.21 -16.08 14.48
C THR A 245 -2.75 -16.17 14.08
N THR A 246 -1.86 -16.62 14.96
CA THR A 246 -0.45 -16.87 14.59
C THR A 246 -0.32 -17.95 13.51
N ILE A 247 -1.10 -19.03 13.59
CA ILE A 247 -1.15 -20.07 12.55
C ILE A 247 -1.67 -19.48 11.24
N LEU A 248 -2.72 -18.65 11.32
CA LEU A 248 -3.28 -18.00 10.14
C LEU A 248 -2.28 -17.05 9.48
N MET A 249 -1.48 -16.31 10.25
CA MET A 249 -0.41 -15.46 9.72
C MET A 249 0.66 -16.28 8.98
N ILE A 250 1.08 -17.43 9.53
CA ILE A 250 2.02 -18.35 8.86
C ILE A 250 1.46 -18.84 7.53
N LEU A 251 0.21 -19.33 7.52
CA LEU A 251 -0.45 -19.80 6.30
C LEU A 251 -0.60 -18.68 5.27
N SER A 252 -0.98 -17.48 5.71
CA SER A 252 -1.12 -16.32 4.83
C SER A 252 0.20 -15.94 4.16
N SER A 253 1.34 -16.05 4.85
CA SER A 253 2.66 -15.80 4.26
C SER A 253 2.95 -16.76 3.10
N ILE A 254 2.66 -18.04 3.26
CA ILE A 254 2.84 -19.04 2.20
C ILE A 254 1.94 -18.71 1.00
N MET A 255 0.67 -18.38 1.25
CA MET A 255 -0.25 -17.97 0.18
C MET A 255 0.28 -16.74 -0.56
N ILE A 256 0.77 -15.74 0.16
CA ILE A 256 1.32 -14.51 -0.43
C ILE A 256 2.50 -14.82 -1.35
N ILE A 257 3.43 -15.69 -0.94
CA ILE A 257 4.57 -16.08 -1.78
C ILE A 257 4.07 -16.73 -3.08
N VAL A 258 3.13 -17.67 -2.99
CA VAL A 258 2.56 -18.37 -4.15
C VAL A 258 1.83 -17.41 -5.09
N PHE A 259 0.93 -16.58 -4.56
CA PHE A 259 0.15 -15.64 -5.36
C PHE A 259 1.02 -14.52 -5.95
N THR A 260 2.03 -14.05 -5.23
CA THR A 260 2.99 -13.06 -5.75
C THR A 260 3.74 -13.64 -6.94
N GLY A 261 4.27 -14.88 -6.81
CA GLY A 261 4.92 -15.56 -7.93
C GLY A 261 3.99 -15.79 -9.12
N PHE A 262 2.74 -16.21 -8.86
CA PHE A 262 1.72 -16.37 -9.89
C PHE A 262 1.46 -15.07 -10.65
N PHE A 263 1.18 -13.96 -9.96
CA PHE A 263 0.85 -12.69 -10.61
C PHE A 263 2.04 -12.07 -11.34
N ILE A 264 3.26 -12.16 -10.79
CA ILE A 264 4.48 -11.73 -11.49
C ILE A 264 4.60 -12.44 -12.83
N LYS A 265 4.33 -13.76 -12.88
CA LYS A 265 4.44 -14.52 -14.12
C LYS A 265 3.25 -14.31 -15.06
N PHE A 266 2.04 -14.23 -14.52
CA PHE A 266 0.83 -14.04 -15.31
C PHE A 266 0.82 -12.70 -16.03
N LEU A 267 1.34 -11.66 -15.37
CA LEU A 267 1.32 -10.30 -15.87
C LEU A 267 2.60 -9.88 -16.59
N SER A 268 3.64 -10.72 -16.67
CA SER A 268 4.89 -10.38 -17.36
C SER A 268 4.73 -10.13 -18.87
N ASN A 269 3.55 -10.43 -19.43
CA ASN A 269 3.23 -10.29 -20.85
C ASN A 269 2.48 -8.99 -21.18
N TYR A 270 2.21 -8.16 -20.17
CA TYR A 270 1.52 -6.88 -20.28
C TYR A 270 2.39 -5.78 -19.65
#